data_AF-A0A7C4N7N7-F1
#
_entry.id   AF-A0A7C4N7N7-F1
#
_cell.length_a   1.000
_cell.length_b   1.000
_cell.length_c   1.000
_cell.angle_alpha   90.00
_cell.angle_beta   90.00
_cell.angle_gamma   90.00
#
_symmetry.space_group_name_H-M   'P 1'
#
loop_
_entity.id
_entity.type
_entity.pdbx_description
1 polymer ?
#
loop_
_entity_poly.entity_id
_entity_poly.type
_entity_poly.pdbx_seq_one_letter_code
_entity_poly.pdbx_strand_id
1 'polypeptide(L)'
;MESPSRFSLLRTLKIGSFNFGSALADILTASVWNRILITDLGASATPVSLLLALRYLLAPISIWIGLRSDTRPLAGLRRTPYIWLGRGLMLMGLLLLPISTLRLNEDLSDPIGWITALLIFVAYGAGTAISGGPFLA
;
A
#
# COMPACT_ATOMS: atom_id res chain seq x y z
N MET A 1 -15.70 0.01 -37.98
CA MET A 1 -15.45 -1.33 -37.42
C MET A 1 -14.17 -1.23 -36.59
N GLU A 2 -14.31 -1.03 -35.28
CA GLU A 2 -13.15 -1.03 -34.38
C GLU A 2 -12.54 -2.43 -34.35
N SER A 3 -11.22 -2.54 -34.58
CA SER A 3 -10.54 -3.82 -34.49
C SER A 3 -10.59 -4.31 -33.04
N PRO A 4 -10.93 -5.58 -32.78
CA PRO A 4 -10.96 -6.10 -31.42
C PRO A 4 -9.55 -5.98 -30.85
N SER A 5 -9.37 -5.26 -29.74
CA SER A 5 -8.08 -5.09 -29.10
C SER A 5 -7.51 -6.46 -28.75
N ARG A 6 -6.57 -6.96 -29.54
CA ARG A 6 -5.96 -8.27 -29.32
C ARG A 6 -5.18 -8.19 -28.00
N PHE A 7 -5.65 -8.92 -26.98
CA PHE A 7 -4.89 -9.16 -25.77
C PHE A 7 -3.52 -9.74 -26.15
N SER A 8 -2.48 -8.93 -26.03
CA SER A 8 -1.09 -9.35 -26.26
C SER A 8 -0.56 -9.99 -24.98
N LEU A 9 0.11 -11.13 -25.11
CA LEU A 9 0.77 -11.83 -24.01
C LEU A 9 1.66 -10.87 -23.19
N LEU A 10 2.41 -9.99 -23.88
CA LEU A 10 3.28 -9.02 -23.22
C LEU A 10 2.51 -7.99 -22.38
N ARG A 11 1.34 -7.55 -22.85
CA ARG A 11 0.49 -6.62 -22.08
C ARG A 11 -0.07 -7.31 -20.85
N THR A 12 -0.53 -8.56 -20.99
CA THR A 12 -1.03 -9.36 -19.86
C THR A 12 0.06 -9.61 -18.83
N LEU A 13 1.27 -10.00 -19.26
CA LEU A 13 2.42 -10.20 -18.37
C LEU A 13 2.81 -8.91 -17.64
N LYS A 14 2.80 -7.75 -18.33
CA LYS A 14 3.08 -6.45 -17.70
C LYS A 14 2.07 -6.08 -16.62
N ILE A 15 0.77 -6.28 -16.89
CA ILE A 15 -0.29 -5.98 -15.92
C ILE A 15 -0.26 -7.01 -14.77
N GLY A 16 -0.01 -8.27 -15.08
CA GLY A 16 0.12 -9.36 -14.11
C GLY A 16 1.28 -9.16 -13.15
N SER A 17 2.48 -8.83 -13.65
CA SER A 17 3.66 -8.60 -12.79
C SER A 17 3.48 -7.41 -11.85
N PHE A 18 2.81 -6.35 -12.32
CA PHE A 18 2.45 -5.20 -11.49
C PHE A 18 1.53 -5.60 -10.33
N ASN A 19 0.47 -6.37 -10.60
CA ASN A 19 -0.45 -6.83 -9.56
C ASN A 19 0.22 -7.85 -8.62
N PHE A 20 1.04 -8.74 -9.16
CA PHE A 20 1.78 -9.73 -8.38
C PHE A 20 2.73 -9.06 -7.38
N GLY A 21 3.52 -8.08 -7.81
CA GLY A 21 4.40 -7.33 -6.89
C GLY A 21 3.63 -6.56 -5.82
N SER A 22 2.45 -6.04 -6.17
CA SER A 22 1.55 -5.37 -5.22
C SER A 22 1.06 -6.33 -4.14
N ALA A 23 0.57 -7.49 -4.55
CA ALA A 23 0.09 -8.52 -3.63
C ALA A 23 1.20 -9.04 -2.70
N LEU A 24 2.42 -9.21 -3.21
CA LEU A 24 3.57 -9.58 -2.38
C LEU A 24 3.87 -8.52 -1.31
N ALA A 25 3.87 -7.24 -1.69
CA ALA A 25 4.07 -6.15 -0.73
C ALA A 25 2.97 -6.14 0.34
N ASP A 26 1.71 -6.39 -0.04
CA ASP A 26 0.58 -6.43 0.89
C ASP A 26 0.72 -7.61 1.88
N ILE A 27 1.14 -8.78 1.41
CA ILE A 27 1.39 -9.96 2.27
C ILE A 27 2.51 -9.68 3.29
N LEU A 28 3.61 -9.07 2.85
CA LEU A 28 4.73 -8.73 3.73
C LEU A 28 4.34 -7.69 4.79
N THR A 29 3.60 -6.66 4.37
CA THR A 29 3.22 -5.55 5.26
C THR A 29 2.10 -5.94 6.22
N ALA A 30 1.11 -6.73 5.76
CA ALA A 30 -0.04 -7.10 6.57
C ALA A 30 0.19 -8.43 7.29
N SER A 31 0.38 -9.52 6.55
CA SER A 31 0.36 -10.87 7.11
C SER A 31 1.62 -11.16 7.92
N VAL A 32 2.80 -10.88 7.36
CA VAL A 32 4.07 -11.16 8.04
C VAL A 32 4.24 -10.26 9.26
N TRP A 33 3.97 -8.97 9.13
CA TRP A 33 4.07 -8.04 10.26
C TRP A 33 3.09 -8.37 11.40
N ASN A 34 1.84 -8.74 11.07
CA ASN A 34 0.87 -9.19 12.05
C ASN A 34 1.33 -10.44 12.81
N ARG A 35 1.87 -11.43 12.09
CA ARG A 35 2.44 -12.64 12.71
C ARG A 35 3.60 -12.26 13.63
N ILE A 36 4.52 -11.41 13.18
CA ILE A 36 5.67 -11.00 13.98
C ILE A 36 5.20 -10.33 15.28
N LEU A 37 4.32 -9.33 15.21
CA LEU A 37 3.90 -8.62 16.43
C LEU A 37 3.10 -9.51 17.39
N ILE A 38 2.13 -10.29 16.90
CA ILE A 38 1.24 -11.05 17.78
C ILE A 38 1.91 -12.37 18.22
N THR A 39 2.42 -13.15 17.28
CA THR A 39 2.92 -14.50 17.54
C THR A 39 4.35 -14.50 18.06
N ASP A 40 5.24 -13.69 17.46
CA ASP A 40 6.66 -13.72 17.83
C ASP A 40 6.95 -12.79 19.02
N LEU A 41 6.32 -11.60 19.07
CA LEU A 41 6.56 -10.61 20.14
C LEU A 41 5.51 -10.62 21.26
N GLY A 42 4.35 -11.25 21.07
CA GLY A 42 3.30 -11.30 22.10
C GLY A 42 2.50 -10.01 22.26
N ALA A 43 2.47 -9.14 21.25
CA ALA A 43 1.67 -7.92 21.27
C ALA A 43 0.17 -8.22 21.31
N SER A 44 -0.59 -7.36 21.98
CA SER A 44 -2.06 -7.43 21.93
C SER A 44 -2.57 -7.26 20.50
N ALA A 45 -3.56 -8.07 20.11
CA ALA A 45 -4.13 -8.04 18.77
C ALA A 45 -4.87 -6.72 18.46
N THR A 46 -5.31 -5.98 19.46
CA THR A 46 -6.13 -4.77 19.29
C THR A 46 -5.40 -3.64 18.53
N PRO A 47 -4.24 -3.12 18.99
CA PRO A 47 -3.52 -2.07 18.26
C PRO A 47 -3.04 -2.52 16.89
N VAL A 48 -2.59 -3.78 16.77
CA VAL A 48 -2.16 -4.38 15.50
C VAL A 48 -3.31 -4.39 14.50
N SER A 49 -4.49 -4.86 14.91
CA SER A 49 -5.67 -4.93 14.04
C SER A 49 -6.18 -3.55 13.62
N LEU A 50 -6.12 -2.56 14.51
CA LEU A 50 -6.48 -1.17 14.19
C LEU A 50 -5.57 -0.58 13.11
N LEU A 51 -4.26 -0.83 13.19
CA LEU A 51 -3.30 -0.41 12.17
C LEU A 51 -3.53 -1.11 10.82
N LEU A 52 -3.81 -2.41 10.85
CA LEU A 52 -4.16 -3.15 9.63
C LEU A 52 -5.47 -2.63 9.00
N ALA A 53 -6.46 -2.25 9.83
CA ALA A 53 -7.73 -1.72 9.38
C ALA A 53 -7.62 -0.33 8.74
N LEU A 54 -6.58 0.43 9.09
CA LEU A 54 -6.36 1.80 8.61
C LEU A 54 -6.32 1.91 7.09
N ARG A 55 -5.80 0.88 6.39
CA ARG A 55 -5.80 0.87 4.91
C ARG A 55 -7.20 0.95 4.31
N TYR A 56 -8.20 0.36 4.98
CA TYR A 56 -9.59 0.39 4.53
C TYR A 56 -10.24 1.74 4.84
N LEU A 57 -9.86 2.37 5.96
CA LEU A 57 -10.30 3.73 6.28
C LEU A 57 -9.79 4.75 5.26
N LEU A 58 -8.61 4.51 4.68
CA LEU A 58 -8.02 5.36 3.66
C LEU A 58 -8.56 5.07 2.24
N ALA A 59 -9.32 3.98 2.05
CA ALA A 59 -9.83 3.60 0.74
C ALA A 59 -10.63 4.72 0.02
N PRO A 60 -11.51 5.51 0.68
CA PRO A 60 -12.26 6.58 0.00
C PRO A 60 -11.39 7.67 -0.64
N ILE A 61 -10.14 7.84 -0.19
CA ILE A 61 -9.17 8.79 -0.79
C ILE A 61 -8.93 8.46 -2.27
N SER A 62 -9.06 7.20 -2.66
CA SER A 62 -8.86 6.76 -4.05
C SER A 62 -9.83 7.45 -5.02
N ILE A 63 -11.05 7.77 -4.59
CA ILE A 63 -12.07 8.46 -5.42
C ILE A 63 -11.58 9.87 -5.75
N TRP A 64 -11.12 10.60 -4.74
CA TRP A 64 -10.60 11.96 -4.92
C TRP A 64 -9.31 11.98 -5.74
N ILE A 65 -8.38 11.05 -5.47
CA ILE A 65 -7.15 10.90 -6.26
C ILE A 65 -7.48 10.55 -7.71
N GLY A 66 -8.50 9.72 -7.94
CA GLY A 66 -8.92 9.37 -9.28
C GLY A 66 -9.36 10.58 -10.09
N LEU A 67 -10.27 11.40 -9.54
CA LEU A 67 -10.68 12.66 -10.15
C LEU A 67 -9.49 13.60 -10.40
N ARG A 68 -8.58 13.71 -9.42
CA ARG A 68 -7.40 14.57 -9.54
C ARG A 68 -6.47 14.09 -10.64
N SER A 69 -6.24 12.79 -10.77
CA SER A 69 -5.36 12.20 -11.78
C SER A 69 -5.88 12.37 -13.21
N ASP A 70 -7.21 12.46 -13.37
CA ASP A 70 -7.85 12.68 -14.67
C ASP A 70 -7.88 14.16 -15.10
N THR A 71 -8.00 15.07 -14.13
CA THR A 71 -8.12 16.51 -14.38
C THR A 71 -6.79 17.26 -14.34
N ARG A 72 -5.78 16.72 -13.63
CA ARG A 72 -4.47 17.39 -13.43
C ARG A 72 -3.33 16.48 -13.88
N PRO A 73 -2.90 16.57 -15.15
CA PRO A 73 -1.74 15.82 -15.62
C PRO A 73 -0.48 16.25 -14.88
N LEU A 74 0.36 15.28 -14.53
CA LEU A 74 1.70 15.48 -13.97
C LEU A 74 2.73 15.10 -15.03
N ALA A 75 3.70 15.97 -15.29
CA ALA A 75 4.72 15.74 -16.33
C ALA A 75 4.12 15.34 -17.71
N GLY A 76 2.97 15.93 -18.07
CA GLY A 76 2.25 15.64 -19.33
C GLY A 76 1.48 14.32 -19.35
N LEU A 77 1.58 13.50 -18.29
CA LEU A 77 0.88 12.24 -18.16
C LEU A 77 -0.27 12.36 -17.15
N ARG A 78 -1.39 11.68 -17.41
CA ARG A 78 -2.54 11.68 -16.50
C ARG A 78 -2.31 10.75 -15.31
N ARG A 79 -2.65 9.47 -15.45
CA ARG A 79 -2.68 8.51 -14.32
C ARG A 79 -1.34 7.89 -13.96
N THR A 80 -0.47 7.65 -14.94
CA THR A 80 0.78 6.89 -14.74
C THR A 80 1.68 7.45 -13.62
N PRO A 81 1.93 8.77 -13.51
CA PRO A 81 2.78 9.31 -12.46
C PRO A 81 2.17 9.12 -11.07
N TYR A 82 0.85 9.31 -10.93
CA TYR A 82 0.16 9.11 -9.66
C TYR A 82 0.28 7.65 -9.19
N ILE A 83 0.10 6.70 -10.10
CA ILE A 83 0.26 5.27 -9.78
C ILE A 83 1.66 4.99 -9.23
N TRP A 84 2.71 5.50 -9.91
CA TRP A 84 4.09 5.31 -9.46
C TRP A 84 4.40 6.04 -8.16
N LEU A 85 3.82 7.22 -7.90
CA LEU A 85 3.93 7.90 -6.62
C LEU A 85 3.33 7.05 -5.48
N GLY A 86 2.14 6.47 -5.71
CA GLY A 86 1.53 5.56 -4.75
C GLY A 86 2.38 4.31 -4.49
N ARG A 87 2.97 3.73 -5.54
CA ARG A 87 3.90 2.60 -5.40
C ARG A 87 5.18 2.96 -4.67
N GLY A 88 5.71 4.16 -4.91
CA GLY A 88 6.84 4.70 -4.14
C GLY A 88 6.51 4.78 -2.66
N LEU A 89 5.33 5.28 -2.29
CA LEU A 89 4.89 5.32 -0.90
C LEU A 89 4.75 3.93 -0.26
N MET A 90 4.21 2.95 -1.00
CA MET A 90 4.14 1.56 -0.50
C MET A 90 5.53 0.97 -0.28
N LEU A 91 6.46 1.18 -1.21
CA LEU A 91 7.84 0.71 -1.09
C LEU A 91 8.53 1.35 0.12
N MET A 92 8.39 2.67 0.28
CA MET A 92 8.92 3.38 1.45
C MET A 92 8.33 2.81 2.75
N GLY A 93 7.01 2.59 2.81
CA GLY A 93 6.37 1.98 3.97
C GLY A 93 6.94 0.61 4.30
N LEU A 94 7.08 -0.26 3.30
CA LEU A 94 7.66 -1.60 3.47
C LEU A 94 9.11 -1.55 3.95
N LEU A 95 9.94 -0.66 3.41
CA LEU A 95 11.35 -0.52 3.79
C LEU A 95 11.54 0.07 5.19
N LEU A 96 10.64 0.94 5.63
CA LEU A 96 10.70 1.57 6.96
C LEU A 96 10.05 0.72 8.06
N LEU A 97 9.19 -0.25 7.70
CA LEU A 97 8.48 -1.12 8.65
C LEU A 97 9.40 -1.81 9.67
N PRO A 98 10.58 -2.34 9.29
CA PRO A 98 11.52 -2.93 10.25
C PRO A 98 11.96 -1.97 11.38
N ILE A 99 11.99 -0.66 11.15
CA ILE A 99 12.40 0.32 12.16
C ILE A 99 11.40 0.33 13.33
N SER A 100 10.10 0.28 13.02
CA SER A 100 9.05 0.15 14.04
C SER A 100 9.12 -1.22 14.73
N THR A 101 9.28 -2.29 13.95
CA THR A 101 9.35 -3.66 14.50
C THR A 101 10.52 -3.84 15.46
N LEU A 102 11.70 -3.30 15.14
CA LEU A 102 12.88 -3.37 16.03
C LEU A 102 12.65 -2.63 17.34
N ARG A 103 11.98 -1.47 17.30
CA ARG A 103 11.62 -0.71 18.51
C ARG A 103 10.65 -1.50 19.40
N LEU A 104 9.61 -2.07 18.79
CA LEU A 104 8.59 -2.86 19.47
C LEU A 104 9.11 -4.22 19.98
N ASN A 105 10.18 -4.74 19.37
CA ASN A 105 10.87 -5.94 19.85
C ASN A 105 11.61 -5.69 21.17
N GLU A 106 12.18 -4.50 21.37
CA GLU A 106 12.83 -4.12 22.63
C GLU A 106 11.81 -3.83 23.74
N ASP A 107 10.76 -3.08 23.41
CA ASP A 107 9.68 -2.76 24.34
C ASP A 107 8.36 -2.54 23.60
N LEU A 108 7.37 -3.41 23.86
CA LEU A 108 6.03 -3.30 23.31
C LEU A 108 5.26 -2.07 23.82
N SER A 109 5.72 -1.43 24.89
CA SER A 109 5.15 -0.20 25.44
C SER A 109 5.74 1.06 24.79
N ASP A 110 6.76 0.93 23.92
CA ASP A 110 7.44 2.06 23.27
C ASP A 110 6.46 2.88 22.38
N PRO A 111 6.09 4.11 22.78
CA PRO A 111 5.17 4.93 22.01
C PRO A 111 5.74 5.33 20.64
N ILE A 112 7.07 5.47 20.54
CA ILE A 112 7.74 5.84 19.29
C ILE A 112 7.63 4.69 18.29
N GLY A 113 7.77 3.45 18.75
CA GLY A 113 7.56 2.25 17.94
C GLY A 113 6.17 2.20 17.31
N TRP A 114 5.12 2.46 18.11
CA TRP A 114 3.73 2.49 17.65
C TRP A 114 3.39 3.69 16.76
N ILE A 115 3.88 4.90 17.08
CA ILE A 115 3.71 6.08 16.23
C ILE A 115 4.39 5.87 14.87
N THR A 116 5.59 5.28 14.87
CA THR A 116 6.30 4.94 13.64
C THR A 116 5.51 3.91 12.82
N ALA A 117 4.96 2.86 13.45
CA ALA A 117 4.06 1.92 12.78
C ALA A 117 2.86 2.65 12.16
N LEU A 118 2.20 3.52 12.92
CA LEU A 118 1.05 4.29 12.46
C LEU A 118 1.37 5.11 11.21
N LEU A 119 2.46 5.89 11.24
CA LEU A 119 2.88 6.69 10.09
C LEU A 119 3.19 5.83 8.86
N ILE A 120 3.82 4.68 9.07
CA ILE A 120 4.12 3.72 8.00
C ILE A 120 2.84 3.14 7.43
N PHE A 121 1.87 2.72 8.25
CA PHE A 121 0.59 2.18 7.81
C PHE A 121 -0.29 3.24 7.12
N VAL A 122 -0.23 4.50 7.57
CA VAL A 122 -0.88 5.63 6.87
C VAL A 122 -0.25 5.83 5.49
N ALA A 123 1.08 5.93 5.42
CA ALA A 123 1.80 6.13 4.17
C ALA A 123 1.58 4.97 3.19
N TYR A 124 1.64 3.74 3.70
CA TYR A 124 1.39 2.53 2.93
C TYR A 124 -0.06 2.47 2.42
N GLY A 125 -1.04 2.67 3.30
CA GLY A 125 -2.46 2.67 2.94
C GLY A 125 -2.82 3.78 1.95
N ALA A 126 -2.26 4.99 2.12
CA ALA A 126 -2.39 6.07 1.15
C ALA A 126 -1.74 5.70 -0.19
N GLY A 127 -0.56 5.07 -0.17
CA GLY A 127 0.11 4.55 -1.36
C GLY A 127 -0.74 3.52 -2.10
N THR A 128 -1.39 2.61 -1.38
CA THR A 128 -2.35 1.63 -1.93
C THR A 128 -3.58 2.33 -2.52
N ALA A 129 -4.14 3.34 -1.85
CA ALA A 129 -5.29 4.09 -2.36
C ALA A 129 -4.96 4.91 -3.62
N ILE A 130 -3.75 5.48 -3.69
CA ILE A 130 -3.26 6.27 -4.84
C ILE A 130 -2.91 5.38 -6.04
N SER A 131 -2.29 4.22 -5.78
CA SER A 131 -1.87 3.27 -6.83
C SER A 131 -2.93 2.25 -7.22
N GLY A 132 -3.96 2.12 -6.39
CA GLY A 132 -5.05 1.16 -6.52
C GLY A 132 -5.96 1.45 -7.72
N GLY A 133 -6.66 0.41 -8.13
CA GLY A 133 -7.49 0.40 -9.32
C GLY A 133 -9.01 0.47 -9.10
N PRO A 134 -9.61 1.27 -8.18
CA PRO A 134 -11.04 1.60 -8.27
C PRO A 134 -11.31 2.59 -9.41
N PHE A 135 -10.60 2.41 -10.53
CA PHE A 135 -10.96 2.97 -11.81
C PHE A 135 -11.83 1.92 -12.45
N LEU A 136 -13.15 2.03 -12.25
CA LEU A 136 -14.13 1.37 -13.09
C LEU A 136 -13.74 1.69 -14.55
N ALA A 137 -13.16 0.70 -15.22
CA ALA A 137 -12.94 0.70 -16.66
C ALA A 137 -14.13 -0.01 -17.30
#